data_AF-A0A099I1U8-F1
#
_entry.id   AF-A0A099I1U8-F1
#
_cell.length_a   1.000
_cell.length_b   1.000
_cell.length_c   1.000
_cell.angle_alpha   90.00
_cell.angle_beta   90.00
_cell.angle_gamma   90.00
#
_symmetry.space_group_name_H-M   'P 1'
#
loop_
_entity.id
_entity.type
_entity.pdbx_description
1 polymer ?
#
loop_
_entity_poly.entity_id
_entity_poly.type
_entity_poly.pdbx_seq_one_letter_code
_entity_poly.pdbx_strand_id
1 'polypeptide(L)'
;MQFYEKLSFVMNLTQITNRELAFKAQVDPSLISRFRSGKRGLPRNLEPLRRMADILAERCNGEYQRRALSELAGVRRVLIDKQDQLAEFLFCWMCGDADGVDRFMRSFESLTIKGVAANSTSETASISRKGNFIHFGNEGKRAAVRFMYQHLLARQVPGTICILADETDDWLMEDYDFTSQMQSWLLDCIRQGCQICHIIPPIYSGDQILETLARWIPLYMTGRVKAYFYPHIRDRLYRHTIIIQPGEIAIASHSMAGEPTSYATMLTTDPGVLRATEAEFQAYLALCRPMLNTYSEPQKLFQCFMKFLSPQSFRIQKLISLSAVTAPFELVADSIEKREDPEQKRLGELYLQEMKQLEQKQDQYNLIDMVHLASAEQVRTGTVPITATCWSVGALYYTPKTYALHLKKILHILNTHENYHFVPLEGDAEQESSLMVKENHRALLVHNSEPFTVFEISQPEIVGLYREYLLRLAEKVGYKGIHRTKIKSRLRELIQELEE
;
A
#
# COMPACT_ATOMS: atom_id res chain seq x y z
N MET A 1 -13.92 16.57 7.58
CA MET A 1 -15.36 16.33 7.79
C MET A 1 -15.59 15.42 8.98
N GLN A 2 -16.49 15.81 9.88
CA GLN A 2 -16.94 15.03 11.02
C GLN A 2 -17.98 13.98 10.61
N PHE A 3 -18.17 12.93 11.41
CA PHE A 3 -19.11 11.84 11.13
C PHE A 3 -20.53 12.32 10.78
N TYR A 4 -21.07 13.29 11.53
CA TYR A 4 -22.44 13.79 11.29
C TYR A 4 -22.61 14.48 9.93
N GLU A 5 -21.56 15.14 9.43
CA GLU A 5 -21.55 15.80 8.12
C GLU A 5 -21.55 14.76 7.01
N LYS A 6 -20.72 13.73 7.17
CA LYS A 6 -20.63 12.60 6.24
C LYS A 6 -21.97 11.88 6.13
N LEU A 7 -22.54 11.45 7.26
CA LEU A 7 -23.83 10.75 7.28
C LEU A 7 -24.95 11.62 6.69
N SER A 8 -25.01 12.90 7.07
CA SER A 8 -26.03 13.81 6.55
C SER A 8 -25.91 14.01 5.04
N PHE A 9 -24.68 14.09 4.51
CA PHE A 9 -24.46 14.18 3.08
C PHE A 9 -24.97 12.94 2.32
N VAL A 10 -24.57 11.73 2.72
CA VAL A 10 -24.99 10.50 2.01
C VAL A 10 -26.49 10.29 2.12
N MET A 11 -27.10 10.61 3.27
CA MET A 11 -28.55 10.53 3.42
C MET A 11 -29.28 11.52 2.51
N ASN A 12 -28.79 12.75 2.37
CA ASN A 12 -29.35 13.73 1.44
C ASN A 12 -29.15 13.27 -0.01
N LEU A 13 -28.01 12.67 -0.32
CA LEU A 13 -27.68 12.19 -1.67
C LEU A 13 -28.54 10.99 -2.11
N THR A 14 -28.84 10.10 -1.17
CA THR A 14 -29.70 8.92 -1.38
C THR A 14 -31.18 9.20 -1.14
N GLN A 15 -31.52 10.41 -0.68
CA GLN A 15 -32.87 10.82 -0.28
C GLN A 15 -33.52 9.87 0.75
N ILE A 16 -32.72 9.14 1.54
CA ILE A 16 -33.25 8.24 2.58
C ILE A 16 -33.64 9.04 3.83
N THR A 17 -34.83 8.76 4.36
CA THR A 17 -35.31 9.44 5.57
C THR A 17 -34.73 8.80 6.84
N ASN A 18 -34.71 9.56 7.95
CA ASN A 18 -34.26 9.03 9.25
C ASN A 18 -35.07 7.80 9.68
N ARG A 19 -36.39 7.79 9.44
CA ARG A 19 -37.27 6.67 9.80
C ARG A 19 -36.96 5.43 8.98
N GLU A 20 -36.72 5.62 7.68
CA GLU A 20 -36.45 4.53 6.75
C GLU A 20 -35.08 3.89 6.99
N LEU A 21 -34.03 4.70 7.17
CA LEU A 21 -32.71 4.19 7.52
C LEU A 21 -32.72 3.46 8.86
N ALA A 22 -33.43 4.02 9.86
CA ALA A 22 -33.55 3.41 11.18
C ALA A 22 -34.26 2.04 11.13
N PHE A 23 -35.38 1.96 10.39
CA PHE A 23 -36.10 0.72 10.19
C PHE A 23 -35.23 -0.36 9.54
N LYS A 24 -34.56 -0.03 8.42
CA LYS A 24 -33.70 -0.99 7.70
C LYS A 24 -32.48 -1.41 8.52
N ALA A 25 -31.86 -0.49 9.25
CA ALA A 25 -30.68 -0.79 10.08
C ALA A 25 -31.02 -1.43 11.43
N GLN A 26 -32.33 -1.60 11.74
CA GLN A 26 -32.86 -2.12 13.00
C GLN A 26 -32.40 -1.30 14.22
N VAL A 27 -32.52 0.02 14.13
CA VAL A 27 -32.20 0.96 15.22
C VAL A 27 -33.34 1.93 15.48
N ASP A 28 -33.31 2.59 16.63
CA ASP A 28 -34.31 3.60 16.97
C ASP A 28 -34.15 4.88 16.09
N PRO A 29 -35.23 5.45 15.52
CA PRO A 29 -35.15 6.66 14.69
C PRO A 29 -34.52 7.88 15.37
N SER A 30 -34.63 7.99 16.69
CA SER A 30 -33.99 9.07 17.46
C SER A 30 -32.46 8.91 17.49
N LEU A 31 -31.93 7.72 17.24
CA LEU A 31 -30.49 7.48 17.12
C LEU A 31 -29.94 8.14 15.85
N ILE A 32 -30.61 7.93 14.71
CA ILE A 32 -30.22 8.54 13.42
C ILE A 32 -30.29 10.06 13.51
N SER A 33 -31.35 10.59 14.12
CA SER A 33 -31.49 12.04 14.37
C SER A 33 -30.34 12.60 15.22
N ARG A 34 -29.93 11.87 16.27
CA ARG A 34 -28.80 12.25 17.13
C ARG A 34 -27.45 12.15 16.42
N PHE A 35 -27.26 11.18 15.52
CA PHE A 35 -26.07 11.09 14.68
C PHE A 35 -25.98 12.26 13.70
N ARG A 36 -27.07 12.59 12.99
CA ARG A 36 -27.09 13.70 12.01
C ARG A 36 -26.88 15.07 12.63
N SER A 37 -27.38 15.28 13.85
CA SER A 37 -27.26 16.55 14.58
C SER A 37 -25.93 16.71 15.32
N GLY A 38 -25.02 15.73 15.24
CA GLY A 38 -23.75 15.75 15.97
C GLY A 38 -23.89 15.57 17.49
N LYS A 39 -25.11 15.44 18.02
CA LYS A 39 -25.38 15.21 19.45
C LYS A 39 -24.88 13.83 19.92
N ARG A 40 -24.62 12.91 19.00
CA ARG A 40 -23.98 11.63 19.26
C ARG A 40 -22.91 11.38 18.19
N GLY A 41 -21.68 11.16 18.63
CA GLY A 41 -20.57 10.78 17.76
C GLY A 41 -20.60 9.30 17.36
N LEU A 42 -19.50 8.82 16.79
CA LEU A 42 -19.32 7.42 16.41
C LEU A 42 -19.62 6.47 17.59
N PRO A 43 -20.50 5.47 17.41
CA PRO A 43 -20.80 4.51 18.47
C PRO A 43 -19.61 3.55 18.69
N ARG A 44 -19.45 3.06 19.93
CA ARG A 44 -18.45 2.02 20.25
C ARG A 44 -18.73 0.70 19.52
N ASN A 45 -20.01 0.36 19.33
CA ASN A 45 -20.43 -0.76 18.50
C ASN A 45 -20.67 -0.26 17.07
N LEU A 46 -19.87 -0.74 16.11
CA LEU A 46 -19.91 -0.32 14.71
C LEU A 46 -20.87 -1.13 13.84
N GLU A 47 -21.46 -2.21 14.36
CA GLU A 47 -22.42 -3.05 13.62
C GLU A 47 -23.60 -2.28 13.01
N PRO A 48 -24.27 -1.36 13.74
CA PRO A 48 -25.31 -0.53 13.15
C PRO A 48 -24.79 0.35 12.01
N LEU A 49 -23.54 0.79 12.08
CA LEU A 49 -22.92 1.64 11.06
C LEU A 49 -22.57 0.84 9.81
N ARG A 50 -22.11 -0.41 9.95
CA ARG A 50 -21.89 -1.34 8.83
C ARG A 50 -23.18 -1.59 8.06
N ARG A 51 -24.27 -1.95 8.77
CA ARG A 51 -25.61 -2.08 8.15
C ARG A 51 -26.08 -0.80 7.46
N MET A 52 -25.88 0.36 8.09
CA MET A 52 -26.24 1.64 7.46
C MET A 52 -25.43 1.86 6.17
N ALA A 53 -24.14 1.52 6.14
CA ALA A 53 -23.31 1.65 4.95
C ALA A 53 -23.79 0.74 3.81
N ASP A 54 -24.15 -0.51 4.11
CA ASP A 54 -24.75 -1.43 3.14
C ASP A 54 -26.02 -0.83 2.52
N ILE A 55 -26.95 -0.38 3.36
CA ILE A 55 -28.23 0.23 2.93
C ILE A 55 -28.02 1.47 2.05
N LEU A 56 -27.06 2.31 2.43
CA LEU A 56 -26.74 3.53 1.68
C LEU A 56 -26.07 3.20 0.34
N ALA A 57 -25.23 2.16 0.30
CA ALA A 57 -24.61 1.69 -0.93
C ALA A 57 -25.65 1.18 -1.93
N GLU A 58 -26.65 0.40 -1.51
CA GLU A 58 -27.71 -0.09 -2.42
C GLU A 58 -28.54 1.05 -3.03
N ARG A 59 -28.54 2.24 -2.41
CA ARG A 59 -29.25 3.43 -2.89
C ARG A 59 -28.38 4.40 -3.69
N CYS A 60 -27.09 4.15 -3.79
CA CYS A 60 -26.12 4.98 -4.51
C CYS A 60 -25.80 4.40 -5.90
N ASN A 61 -26.83 4.09 -6.69
CA ASN A 61 -26.68 3.48 -8.01
C ASN A 61 -26.55 4.50 -9.14
N GLY A 62 -26.88 5.78 -8.90
CA GLY A 62 -26.83 6.82 -9.92
C GLY A 62 -25.41 7.38 -10.13
N GLU A 63 -25.04 7.63 -11.39
CA GLU A 63 -23.72 8.18 -11.76
C GLU A 63 -23.44 9.54 -11.07
N TYR A 64 -24.47 10.39 -10.94
CA TYR A 64 -24.39 11.65 -10.20
C TYR A 64 -24.09 11.45 -8.71
N GLN A 65 -24.73 10.47 -8.07
CA GLN A 65 -24.51 10.16 -6.65
C GLN A 65 -23.07 9.68 -6.43
N ARG A 66 -22.59 8.78 -7.28
CA ARG A 66 -21.22 8.28 -7.21
C ARG A 66 -20.20 9.40 -7.45
N ARG A 67 -20.47 10.32 -8.38
CA ARG A 67 -19.64 11.50 -8.62
C ARG A 67 -19.58 12.42 -7.39
N ALA A 68 -20.73 12.75 -6.81
CA ALA A 68 -20.81 13.61 -5.64
C ALA A 68 -20.11 13.00 -4.41
N LEU A 69 -20.23 11.68 -4.22
CA LEU A 69 -19.48 10.94 -3.18
C LEU A 69 -17.97 11.01 -3.42
N SER A 70 -17.54 10.76 -4.66
CA SER A 70 -16.13 10.79 -5.06
C SER A 70 -15.50 12.17 -4.81
N GLU A 71 -16.19 13.23 -5.25
CA GLU A 71 -15.75 14.63 -5.07
C GLU A 71 -15.66 15.02 -3.59
N LEU A 72 -16.68 14.69 -2.79
CA LEU A 72 -16.68 15.04 -1.37
C LEU A 72 -15.67 14.21 -0.54
N ALA A 73 -15.47 12.95 -0.91
CA ALA A 73 -14.54 12.08 -0.22
C ALA A 73 -13.08 12.27 -0.67
N GLY A 74 -12.83 12.99 -1.76
CA GLY A 74 -11.49 13.19 -2.32
C GLY A 74 -10.92 11.95 -3.03
N VAL A 75 -11.77 10.99 -3.38
CA VAL A 75 -11.40 9.69 -3.98
C VAL A 75 -11.80 9.69 -5.45
N ARG A 76 -10.93 9.26 -6.38
CA ARG A 76 -11.32 9.18 -7.81
C ARG A 76 -12.13 7.90 -8.04
N ARG A 77 -13.02 7.93 -9.04
CA ARG A 77 -14.12 6.96 -9.32
C ARG A 77 -13.79 5.45 -9.33
N VAL A 78 -12.53 5.01 -9.18
CA VAL A 78 -12.10 3.61 -9.38
C VAL A 78 -12.56 2.60 -8.32
N LEU A 79 -13.02 3.05 -7.15
CA LEU A 79 -13.32 2.13 -6.05
C LEU A 79 -14.80 1.76 -5.88
N ILE A 80 -15.69 2.23 -6.77
CA ILE A 80 -17.12 2.36 -6.42
C ILE A 80 -18.08 1.84 -7.50
N ASP A 81 -17.72 0.76 -8.20
CA ASP A 81 -18.66 0.16 -9.16
C ASP A 81 -19.48 -0.99 -8.57
N LYS A 82 -18.84 -1.79 -7.69
CA LYS A 82 -19.50 -2.88 -6.97
C LYS A 82 -20.15 -2.38 -5.67
N GLN A 83 -21.38 -2.83 -5.43
CA GLN A 83 -22.16 -2.48 -4.24
C GLN A 83 -21.41 -2.79 -2.92
N ASP A 84 -20.77 -3.96 -2.82
CA ASP A 84 -20.02 -4.37 -1.64
C ASP A 84 -18.80 -3.47 -1.37
N GLN A 85 -18.11 -3.03 -2.42
CA GLN A 85 -16.97 -2.12 -2.30
C GLN A 85 -17.40 -0.71 -1.89
N LEU A 86 -18.53 -0.25 -2.43
CA LEU A 86 -19.15 1.03 -2.03
C LEU A 86 -19.62 0.98 -0.57
N ALA A 87 -20.19 -0.14 -0.12
CA ALA A 87 -20.61 -0.32 1.27
C ALA A 87 -19.41 -0.27 2.22
N GLU A 88 -18.35 -1.03 1.93
CA GLU A 88 -17.13 -1.01 2.74
C GLU A 88 -16.46 0.38 2.73
N PHE A 89 -16.46 1.05 1.57
CA PHE A 89 -15.98 2.42 1.45
C PHE A 89 -16.78 3.40 2.32
N LEU A 90 -18.12 3.38 2.22
CA LEU A 90 -19.01 4.25 3.00
C LEU A 90 -18.82 3.99 4.49
N PHE A 91 -18.69 2.72 4.90
CA PHE A 91 -18.41 2.34 6.28
C PHE A 91 -17.10 2.97 6.77
N CYS A 92 -15.98 2.71 6.08
CA CYS A 92 -14.67 3.25 6.45
C CYS A 92 -14.65 4.78 6.46
N TRP A 93 -15.22 5.40 5.41
CA TRP A 93 -15.30 6.84 5.29
C TRP A 93 -16.10 7.46 6.44
N MET A 94 -17.26 6.90 6.80
CA MET A 94 -18.07 7.35 7.94
C MET A 94 -17.37 7.14 9.29
N CYS A 95 -16.65 6.03 9.47
CA CYS A 95 -15.87 5.72 10.67
C CYS A 95 -14.72 6.71 10.96
N GLY A 96 -14.37 7.56 10.00
CA GLY A 96 -13.18 8.38 10.12
C GLY A 96 -11.90 7.65 9.73
N ASP A 97 -12.00 6.40 9.26
CA ASP A 97 -10.99 5.69 8.46
C ASP A 97 -10.97 6.24 7.02
N ALA A 98 -10.95 7.56 6.93
CA ALA A 98 -10.78 8.28 5.67
C ALA A 98 -9.29 8.50 5.37
N ASP A 99 -8.38 7.86 6.12
CA ASP A 99 -6.97 7.88 5.74
C ASP A 99 -6.80 6.93 4.55
N GLY A 100 -6.53 7.48 3.37
CA GLY A 100 -6.30 6.70 2.17
C GLY A 100 -5.26 5.60 2.40
N VAL A 101 -4.29 5.85 3.29
CA VAL A 101 -3.26 4.87 3.67
C VAL A 101 -3.89 3.64 4.30
N ASP A 102 -4.83 3.78 5.23
CA ASP A 102 -5.45 2.63 5.91
C ASP A 102 -6.22 1.73 4.93
N ARG A 103 -7.01 2.34 4.03
CA ARG A 103 -7.69 1.61 2.94
C ARG A 103 -6.71 0.88 2.03
N PHE A 104 -5.62 1.57 1.69
CA PHE A 104 -4.54 0.98 0.89
C PHE A 104 -3.89 -0.20 1.61
N MET A 105 -3.58 -0.09 2.90
CA MET A 105 -2.96 -1.18 3.68
C MET A 105 -3.87 -2.42 3.73
N ARG A 106 -5.18 -2.26 3.96
CA ARG A 106 -6.13 -3.39 3.93
C ARG A 106 -6.17 -4.08 2.55
N SER A 107 -6.16 -3.27 1.49
CA SER A 107 -6.12 -3.81 0.13
C SER A 107 -4.82 -4.57 -0.11
N PHE A 108 -3.69 -4.01 0.34
CA PHE A 108 -2.36 -4.60 0.25
C PHE A 108 -2.26 -5.93 1.01
N GLU A 109 -2.85 -6.01 2.19
CA GLU A 109 -2.89 -7.21 3.04
C GLU A 109 -3.69 -8.34 2.39
N SER A 110 -4.80 -8.00 1.73
CA SER A 110 -5.64 -8.98 1.02
C SER A 110 -4.98 -9.57 -0.24
N LEU A 111 -3.86 -9.00 -0.70
CA LEU A 111 -3.18 -9.48 -1.89
C LEU A 111 -2.60 -10.86 -1.65
N THR A 112 -3.23 -11.85 -2.28
CA THR A 112 -2.64 -13.17 -2.44
C THR A 112 -2.14 -13.29 -3.87
N ILE A 113 -0.84 -13.55 -4.05
CA ILE A 113 -0.32 -14.00 -5.35
C ILE A 113 -0.76 -15.46 -5.53
N LYS A 114 -2.06 -15.71 -5.60
CA LYS A 114 -2.55 -16.94 -6.22
C LYS A 114 -2.15 -16.79 -7.67
N GLY A 115 -1.38 -17.75 -8.19
CA GLY A 115 -1.02 -17.78 -9.61
C GLY A 115 -2.28 -17.54 -10.41
N VAL A 116 -2.41 -16.31 -10.96
CA VAL A 116 -3.63 -15.90 -11.64
C VAL A 116 -3.82 -16.91 -12.75
N ALA A 117 -4.86 -17.75 -12.62
CA ALA A 117 -5.13 -18.80 -13.57
C ALA A 117 -5.11 -18.19 -14.98
N ALA A 118 -4.41 -18.85 -15.89
CA ALA A 118 -4.28 -18.42 -17.28
C ALA A 118 -5.65 -18.51 -17.96
N ASN A 119 -6.52 -17.53 -17.71
CA ASN A 119 -7.84 -17.46 -18.28
C ASN A 119 -7.98 -16.10 -18.98
N SER A 120 -7.42 -16.01 -20.17
CA SER A 120 -8.16 -15.48 -21.31
C SER A 120 -7.53 -16.00 -22.59
N THR A 121 -8.26 -16.83 -23.33
CA THR A 121 -8.07 -16.96 -24.77
C THR A 121 -8.45 -15.62 -25.38
N SER A 122 -7.50 -14.68 -25.40
CA SER A 122 -7.65 -13.43 -26.14
C SER A 122 -7.34 -13.71 -27.61
N GLU A 123 -8.20 -13.25 -28.52
CA GLU A 123 -7.91 -13.28 -29.94
C GLU A 123 -6.61 -12.51 -30.19
N THR A 124 -5.57 -13.24 -30.57
CA THR A 124 -4.24 -12.70 -30.85
C THR A 124 -4.24 -12.08 -32.23
N ALA A 125 -4.36 -10.75 -32.29
CA ALA A 125 -4.22 -9.99 -33.53
C ALA A 125 -2.82 -9.36 -33.58
N SER A 126 -2.12 -9.51 -34.71
CA SER A 126 -0.83 -8.86 -34.96
C SER A 126 -0.94 -7.81 -36.06
N ILE A 127 -0.17 -6.73 -35.95
CA ILE A 127 0.00 -5.76 -37.05
C ILE A 127 0.67 -6.48 -38.22
N SER A 128 -0.09 -6.70 -39.28
CA SER A 128 0.45 -7.11 -40.58
C SER A 128 0.94 -5.92 -41.41
N ARG A 129 0.49 -4.69 -41.12
CA ARG A 129 0.83 -3.47 -41.86
C ARG A 129 1.63 -2.48 -41.00
N LYS A 130 2.91 -2.30 -41.32
CA LYS A 130 3.73 -1.21 -40.77
C LYS A 130 3.06 0.14 -41.02
N GLY A 131 3.01 1.01 -40.02
CA GLY A 131 2.44 2.35 -40.17
C GLY A 131 2.03 3.03 -38.88
N ASN A 132 1.38 4.18 -39.05
CA ASN A 132 0.84 5.03 -37.99
C ASN A 132 -0.69 4.97 -38.02
N PHE A 133 -1.31 4.76 -36.86
CA PHE A 133 -2.75 4.68 -36.66
C PHE A 133 -3.17 5.74 -35.65
N ILE A 134 -4.15 6.57 -35.99
CA ILE A 134 -4.64 7.64 -35.13
C ILE A 134 -6.01 7.26 -34.59
N HIS A 135 -6.15 7.32 -33.27
CA HIS A 135 -7.37 7.07 -32.53
C HIS A 135 -7.78 8.34 -31.77
N PHE A 136 -9.08 8.53 -31.53
CA PHE A 136 -9.61 9.75 -30.91
C PHE A 136 -10.35 9.46 -29.62
N GLY A 137 -10.20 10.35 -28.64
CA GLY A 137 -10.87 10.25 -27.35
C GLY A 137 -10.45 9.03 -26.52
N ASN A 138 -11.15 8.82 -25.40
CA ASN A 138 -10.81 7.78 -24.43
C ASN A 138 -11.06 6.36 -24.96
N GLU A 139 -12.14 6.14 -25.70
CA GLU A 139 -12.39 4.86 -26.40
C GLU A 139 -11.30 4.55 -27.43
N GLY A 140 -10.89 5.54 -28.20
CA GLY A 140 -9.80 5.40 -29.15
C GLY A 140 -8.48 5.02 -28.46
N LYS A 141 -8.17 5.68 -27.33
CA LYS A 141 -7.00 5.35 -26.51
C LYS A 141 -7.07 3.93 -25.96
N ARG A 142 -8.21 3.51 -25.39
CA ARG A 142 -8.45 2.13 -24.94
C ARG A 142 -8.26 1.13 -26.07
N ALA A 143 -8.76 1.42 -27.27
CA ALA A 143 -8.58 0.57 -28.45
C ALA A 143 -7.10 0.45 -28.88
N ALA A 144 -6.36 1.56 -28.92
CA ALA A 144 -4.93 1.56 -29.23
C ALA A 144 -4.12 0.72 -28.22
N VAL A 145 -4.41 0.88 -26.92
CA VAL A 145 -3.75 0.14 -25.84
C VAL A 145 -4.06 -1.36 -25.91
N ARG A 146 -5.34 -1.73 -26.07
CA ARG A 146 -5.77 -3.13 -26.25
C ARG A 146 -5.01 -3.78 -27.42
N PHE A 147 -4.97 -3.06 -28.54
CA PHE A 147 -4.33 -3.53 -29.75
C PHE A 147 -2.81 -3.69 -29.57
N MET A 148 -2.15 -2.75 -28.88
CA MET A 148 -0.73 -2.88 -28.54
C MET A 148 -0.46 -4.15 -27.74
N TYR A 149 -1.23 -4.43 -26.68
CA TYR A 149 -1.02 -5.64 -25.90
C TYR A 149 -1.30 -6.93 -26.69
N GLN A 150 -2.35 -6.95 -27.53
CA GLN A 150 -2.58 -8.08 -28.44
C GLN A 150 -1.38 -8.32 -29.36
N HIS A 151 -0.76 -7.25 -29.88
CA HIS A 151 0.44 -7.35 -30.69
C HIS A 151 1.64 -7.94 -29.93
N LEU A 152 1.88 -7.46 -28.71
CA LEU A 152 2.99 -7.93 -27.86
C LEU A 152 2.82 -9.41 -27.51
N LEU A 153 1.62 -9.80 -27.05
CA LEU A 153 1.30 -11.17 -26.65
C LEU A 153 1.37 -12.15 -27.84
N ALA A 154 1.01 -11.70 -29.04
CA ALA A 154 1.09 -12.52 -30.26
C ALA A 154 2.54 -12.75 -30.72
N ARG A 155 3.42 -11.75 -30.58
CA ARG A 155 4.82 -11.84 -31.02
C ARG A 155 5.72 -12.58 -30.04
N GLN A 156 5.39 -12.59 -28.74
CA GLN A 156 6.19 -13.22 -27.68
C GLN A 156 7.66 -12.76 -27.67
N VAL A 157 7.92 -11.50 -28.04
CA VAL A 157 9.27 -10.95 -28.06
C VAL A 157 9.59 -10.41 -26.66
N PRO A 158 10.55 -11.01 -25.94
CA PRO A 158 10.96 -10.49 -24.64
C PRO A 158 11.61 -9.11 -24.83
N GLY A 159 11.21 -8.16 -23.99
CA GLY A 159 11.68 -6.78 -24.07
C GLY A 159 11.33 -5.97 -22.83
N THR A 160 11.62 -4.67 -22.86
CA THR A 160 11.18 -3.75 -21.82
C THR A 160 10.02 -2.91 -22.33
N ILE A 161 8.87 -3.01 -21.67
CA ILE A 161 7.73 -2.12 -21.90
C ILE A 161 7.95 -0.88 -21.04
N CYS A 162 8.14 0.26 -21.69
CA CYS A 162 8.37 1.56 -21.07
C CYS A 162 7.05 2.32 -21.00
N ILE A 163 6.66 2.77 -19.81
CA ILE A 163 5.35 3.36 -19.54
C ILE A 163 5.54 4.69 -18.80
N LEU A 164 5.02 5.76 -19.40
CA LEU A 164 4.80 7.07 -18.79
C LEU A 164 3.34 7.43 -19.07
N ALA A 165 2.55 7.69 -18.03
CA ALA A 165 1.15 8.08 -18.19
C ALA A 165 0.84 9.28 -17.29
N ASP A 166 1.08 10.50 -17.79
CA ASP A 166 0.84 11.76 -17.07
C ASP A 166 -0.56 12.34 -17.36
N GLU A 167 -1.25 11.83 -18.39
CA GLU A 167 -2.64 12.20 -18.66
C GLU A 167 -3.55 11.73 -17.52
N THR A 168 -4.74 12.33 -17.41
CA THR A 168 -5.70 11.93 -16.37
C THR A 168 -5.98 10.43 -16.44
N ASP A 169 -6.19 9.79 -15.29
CA ASP A 169 -6.60 8.39 -15.23
C ASP A 169 -8.02 8.16 -15.74
N ASP A 170 -8.80 9.21 -16.07
CA ASP A 170 -10.22 9.10 -16.41
C ASP A 170 -10.48 8.00 -17.42
N TRP A 171 -9.75 7.94 -18.54
CA TRP A 171 -9.87 6.89 -19.56
C TRP A 171 -9.66 5.44 -19.06
N LEU A 172 -9.00 5.23 -17.92
CA LEU A 172 -8.94 3.97 -17.20
C LEU A 172 -10.18 3.81 -16.29
N MET A 173 -10.53 4.85 -15.55
CA MET A 173 -11.60 4.79 -14.54
C MET A 173 -13.01 4.62 -15.12
N GLU A 174 -13.27 5.08 -16.35
CA GLU A 174 -14.61 4.95 -16.99
C GLU A 174 -14.94 3.52 -17.42
N ASP A 175 -13.94 2.63 -17.48
CA ASP A 175 -14.10 1.23 -17.89
C ASP A 175 -13.29 0.30 -16.97
N TYR A 176 -13.96 -0.24 -15.95
CA TYR A 176 -13.35 -1.12 -14.96
C TYR A 176 -12.90 -2.45 -15.58
N ASP A 177 -13.67 -3.00 -16.50
CA ASP A 177 -13.34 -4.26 -17.17
C ASP A 177 -12.05 -4.10 -17.99
N PHE A 178 -11.92 -2.97 -18.70
CA PHE A 178 -10.67 -2.61 -19.37
C PHE A 178 -9.50 -2.48 -18.41
N THR A 179 -9.66 -1.78 -17.28
CA THR A 179 -8.58 -1.60 -16.29
C THR A 179 -8.11 -2.93 -15.71
N SER A 180 -9.05 -3.81 -15.37
CA SER A 180 -8.77 -5.17 -14.88
C SER A 180 -8.05 -6.00 -15.95
N GLN A 181 -8.52 -5.96 -17.20
CA GLN A 181 -7.88 -6.64 -18.33
C GLN A 181 -6.46 -6.12 -18.60
N MET A 182 -6.25 -4.80 -18.53
CA MET A 182 -4.94 -4.19 -18.74
C MET A 182 -3.89 -4.71 -17.74
N GLN A 183 -4.27 -4.85 -16.46
CA GLN A 183 -3.39 -5.43 -15.46
C GLN A 183 -3.06 -6.90 -15.80
N SER A 184 -4.05 -7.68 -16.25
CA SER A 184 -3.84 -9.06 -16.70
C SER A 184 -2.89 -9.14 -17.91
N TRP A 185 -3.06 -8.29 -18.92
CA TRP A 185 -2.19 -8.27 -20.09
C TRP A 185 -0.74 -7.93 -19.74
N LEU A 186 -0.52 -7.01 -18.81
CA LEU A 186 0.82 -6.70 -18.31
C LEU A 186 1.45 -7.89 -17.57
N LEU A 187 0.67 -8.59 -16.74
CA LEU A 187 1.12 -9.82 -16.10
C LEU A 187 1.46 -10.91 -17.13
N ASP A 188 0.67 -11.06 -18.19
CA ASP A 188 0.94 -12.00 -19.28
C ASP A 188 2.20 -11.64 -20.06
N CYS A 189 2.43 -10.36 -20.35
CA CYS A 189 3.69 -9.89 -20.94
C CYS A 189 4.89 -10.23 -20.04
N ILE A 190 4.77 -10.02 -18.72
CA ILE A 190 5.81 -10.38 -17.75
C ILE A 190 6.08 -11.89 -17.76
N ARG A 191 5.04 -12.73 -17.85
CA ARG A 191 5.18 -14.19 -17.96
C ARG A 191 5.91 -14.62 -19.22
N GLN A 192 5.74 -13.89 -20.33
CA GLN A 192 6.49 -14.08 -21.57
C GLN A 192 7.93 -13.55 -21.50
N GLY A 193 8.37 -13.03 -20.35
CA GLY A 193 9.74 -12.57 -20.11
C GLY A 193 9.94 -11.07 -20.25
N CYS A 194 8.87 -10.28 -20.44
CA CYS A 194 9.00 -8.83 -20.49
C CYS A 194 9.37 -8.24 -19.12
N GLN A 195 10.08 -7.13 -19.15
CA GLN A 195 10.27 -6.22 -18.01
C GLN A 195 9.42 -4.96 -18.22
N ILE A 196 9.11 -4.26 -17.14
CA ILE A 196 8.43 -2.97 -17.22
C ILE A 196 9.33 -1.88 -16.64
N CYS A 197 9.47 -0.78 -17.38
CA CYS A 197 10.06 0.47 -16.89
C CYS A 197 8.93 1.49 -16.74
N HIS A 198 8.50 1.75 -15.51
CA HIS A 198 7.36 2.61 -15.21
C HIS A 198 7.84 3.94 -14.64
N ILE A 199 7.50 5.05 -15.27
CA ILE A 199 7.63 6.39 -14.71
C ILE A 199 6.26 6.79 -14.16
N ILE A 200 6.16 6.87 -12.83
CA ILE A 200 4.89 7.21 -12.18
C ILE A 200 4.45 8.63 -12.54
N PRO A 201 3.13 8.88 -12.64
CA PRO A 201 2.61 10.23 -12.81
C PRO A 201 3.02 11.14 -11.63
N PRO A 202 3.06 12.47 -11.85
CA PRO A 202 3.18 13.44 -10.78
C PRO A 202 2.10 13.23 -9.71
N ILE A 203 2.45 13.47 -8.45
CA ILE A 203 1.51 13.33 -7.35
C ILE A 203 0.62 14.59 -7.27
N TYR A 204 -0.69 14.39 -7.39
CA TYR A 204 -1.70 15.44 -7.25
C TYR A 204 -2.32 15.46 -5.86
N SER A 205 -2.57 14.28 -5.29
CA SER A 205 -3.08 14.09 -3.93
C SER A 205 -2.59 12.77 -3.34
N GLY A 206 -2.65 12.64 -2.02
CA GLY A 206 -2.35 11.39 -1.31
C GLY A 206 -3.23 10.23 -1.76
N ASP A 207 -4.53 10.47 -1.97
CA ASP A 207 -5.46 9.42 -2.42
C ASP A 207 -5.12 8.91 -3.82
N GLN A 208 -4.84 9.79 -4.79
CA GLN A 208 -4.54 9.35 -6.16
C GLN A 208 -3.25 8.54 -6.23
N ILE A 209 -2.22 8.90 -5.45
CA ILE A 209 -0.98 8.12 -5.47
C ILE A 209 -1.16 6.75 -4.83
N LEU A 210 -1.97 6.64 -3.78
CA LEU A 210 -2.29 5.36 -3.15
C LEU A 210 -3.16 4.48 -4.06
N GLU A 211 -4.13 5.05 -4.78
CA GLU A 211 -4.90 4.35 -5.81
C GLU A 211 -3.99 3.85 -6.95
N THR A 212 -3.04 4.68 -7.37
CA THR A 212 -2.03 4.30 -8.37
C THR A 212 -1.14 3.18 -7.86
N LEU A 213 -0.63 3.28 -6.63
CA LEU A 213 0.14 2.21 -6.00
C LEU A 213 -0.66 0.91 -5.94
N ALA A 214 -1.92 0.94 -5.48
CA ALA A 214 -2.78 -0.24 -5.40
C ALA A 214 -2.93 -0.95 -6.76
N ARG A 215 -3.10 -0.20 -7.85
CA ARG A 215 -3.17 -0.76 -9.22
C ARG A 215 -1.88 -1.43 -9.66
N TRP A 216 -0.73 -0.93 -9.20
CA TRP A 216 0.58 -1.38 -9.68
C TRP A 216 1.26 -2.41 -8.77
N ILE A 217 0.86 -2.54 -7.50
CA ILE A 217 1.49 -3.49 -6.57
C ILE A 217 1.50 -4.93 -7.09
N PRO A 218 0.40 -5.48 -7.65
CA PRO A 218 0.44 -6.83 -8.21
C PRO A 218 1.53 -7.02 -9.27
N LEU A 219 1.83 -5.96 -10.05
CA LEU A 219 2.94 -5.95 -11.00
C LEU A 219 4.29 -5.80 -10.30
N TYR A 220 4.42 -4.89 -9.33
CA TYR A 220 5.66 -4.70 -8.56
C TYR A 220 6.08 -5.97 -7.78
N MET A 221 5.11 -6.75 -7.28
CA MET A 221 5.33 -8.04 -6.61
C MET A 221 6.06 -9.06 -7.49
N THR A 222 5.97 -8.94 -8.82
CA THR A 222 6.67 -9.86 -9.74
C THR A 222 8.19 -9.68 -9.73
N GLY A 223 8.70 -8.56 -9.20
CA GLY A 223 10.11 -8.19 -9.28
C GLY A 223 10.59 -7.83 -10.70
N ARG A 224 9.68 -7.73 -11.67
CA ARG A 224 9.98 -7.45 -13.10
C ARG A 224 9.70 -6.01 -13.51
N VAL A 225 9.36 -5.16 -12.55
CA VAL A 225 9.03 -3.75 -12.78
C VAL A 225 10.04 -2.86 -12.07
N LYS A 226 10.61 -1.91 -12.81
CA LYS A 226 11.42 -0.81 -12.26
C LYS A 226 10.59 0.46 -12.28
N ALA A 227 10.37 1.06 -11.12
CA ALA A 227 9.54 2.26 -10.99
C ALA A 227 10.41 3.50 -10.74
N TYR A 228 10.09 4.61 -11.40
CA TYR A 228 10.81 5.88 -11.33
C TYR A 228 9.85 7.04 -11.15
N PHE A 229 10.33 8.16 -10.59
CA PHE A 229 9.57 9.40 -10.48
C PHE A 229 10.40 10.59 -10.93
N TYR A 230 9.75 11.62 -11.48
CA TYR A 230 10.39 12.89 -11.78
C TYR A 230 10.42 13.78 -10.51
N PRO A 231 11.59 14.25 -10.04
CA PRO A 231 11.72 14.88 -8.73
C PRO A 231 11.44 16.39 -8.71
N HIS A 232 11.26 17.04 -9.86
CA HIS A 232 11.09 18.50 -9.93
C HIS A 232 9.63 18.89 -10.15
N ILE A 233 9.30 20.12 -9.72
CA ILE A 233 7.99 20.71 -9.94
C ILE A 233 7.81 20.98 -11.43
N ARG A 234 6.64 20.65 -11.97
CA ARG A 234 6.20 20.95 -13.34
C ARG A 234 5.00 21.88 -13.29
N ASP A 235 4.80 22.69 -14.34
CA ASP A 235 3.61 23.53 -14.52
C ASP A 235 2.34 22.72 -14.84
N ARG A 236 2.54 21.47 -15.30
CA ARG A 236 1.51 20.45 -15.59
C ARG A 236 0.54 20.85 -16.71
N LEU A 237 0.89 21.86 -17.51
CA LEU A 237 0.03 22.37 -18.57
C LEU A 237 -0.17 21.32 -19.67
N TYR A 238 0.93 20.70 -20.08
CA TYR A 238 0.95 19.63 -21.07
C TYR A 238 1.16 18.27 -20.38
N ARG A 239 0.28 17.32 -20.69
CA ARG A 239 0.33 15.95 -20.19
C ARG A 239 0.55 15.00 -21.35
N HIS A 240 1.41 13.99 -21.16
CA HIS A 240 1.80 13.04 -22.18
C HIS A 240 1.62 11.61 -21.64
N THR A 241 1.07 10.72 -22.46
CA THR A 241 1.20 9.27 -22.29
C THR A 241 2.10 8.70 -23.37
N ILE A 242 3.16 8.00 -22.94
CA ILE A 242 4.04 7.19 -23.79
C ILE A 242 3.98 5.75 -23.29
N ILE A 243 3.64 4.81 -24.17
CA ILE A 243 3.77 3.37 -23.92
C ILE A 243 4.56 2.79 -25.08
N ILE A 244 5.75 2.24 -24.83
CA ILE A 244 6.62 1.77 -25.91
C ILE A 244 7.32 0.46 -25.54
N GLN A 245 7.33 -0.48 -26.48
CA GLN A 245 8.33 -1.53 -26.52
C GLN A 245 9.33 -1.17 -27.64
N PRO A 246 10.56 -0.76 -27.29
CA PRO A 246 11.55 -0.30 -28.26
C PRO A 246 11.71 -1.26 -29.45
N GLY A 247 11.73 -0.70 -30.66
CA GLY A 247 11.85 -1.46 -31.91
C GLY A 247 10.58 -2.18 -32.39
N GLU A 248 9.56 -2.33 -31.55
CA GLU A 248 8.34 -3.08 -31.87
C GLU A 248 7.14 -2.18 -32.13
N ILE A 249 6.72 -1.42 -31.11
CA ILE A 249 5.46 -0.67 -31.14
C ILE A 249 5.47 0.45 -30.09
N ALA A 250 4.83 1.57 -30.42
CA ALA A 250 4.66 2.68 -29.48
C ALA A 250 3.27 3.31 -29.56
N ILE A 251 2.83 3.84 -28.42
CA ILE A 251 1.69 4.72 -28.25
C ILE A 251 2.20 6.06 -27.74
N ALA A 252 1.74 7.15 -28.35
CA ALA A 252 1.96 8.51 -27.88
C ALA A 252 0.64 9.30 -27.94
N SER A 253 0.29 10.00 -26.87
CA SER A 253 -0.93 10.81 -26.78
C SER A 253 -0.80 11.96 -25.80
N HIS A 254 -1.51 13.07 -26.03
CA HIS A 254 -1.40 14.25 -25.17
C HIS A 254 -2.76 14.87 -24.85
N SER A 255 -2.81 15.57 -23.73
CA SER A 255 -3.92 16.39 -23.28
C SER A 255 -3.44 17.62 -22.52
N MET A 256 -4.32 18.61 -22.40
CA MET A 256 -4.09 19.78 -21.57
C MET A 256 -4.52 19.53 -20.12
N ALA A 257 -3.97 20.31 -19.20
CA ALA A 257 -4.44 20.34 -17.82
C ALA A 257 -5.96 20.59 -17.74
N GLY A 258 -6.67 19.73 -17.01
CA GLY A 258 -8.12 19.85 -16.80
C GLY A 258 -8.98 19.14 -17.85
N GLU A 259 -8.39 18.68 -18.95
CA GLU A 259 -9.12 17.91 -19.96
C GLU A 259 -9.28 16.44 -19.52
N PRO A 260 -10.52 15.91 -19.49
CA PRO A 260 -10.78 14.52 -19.10
C PRO A 260 -10.47 13.53 -20.24
N THR A 261 -10.36 14.02 -21.48
CA THR A 261 -10.19 13.19 -22.66
C THR A 261 -8.87 13.48 -23.37
N SER A 262 -8.19 12.43 -23.81
CA SER A 262 -7.04 12.59 -24.71
C SER A 262 -7.51 13.06 -26.08
N TYR A 263 -6.75 13.95 -26.72
CA TYR A 263 -7.13 14.49 -28.03
C TYR A 263 -6.98 13.42 -29.13
N ALA A 264 -5.74 13.13 -29.50
CA ALA A 264 -5.38 12.11 -30.48
C ALA A 264 -4.36 11.17 -29.85
N THR A 265 -4.59 9.86 -30.03
CA THR A 265 -3.68 8.80 -29.64
C THR A 265 -3.09 8.18 -30.89
N MET A 266 -1.78 8.27 -31.04
CA MET A 266 -1.05 7.65 -32.13
C MET A 266 -0.49 6.31 -31.69
N LEU A 267 -0.84 5.24 -32.41
CA LEU A 267 -0.20 3.93 -32.33
C LEU A 267 0.71 3.77 -33.55
N THR A 268 1.97 3.42 -33.36
CA THR A 268 2.95 3.36 -34.45
C THR A 268 3.82 2.11 -34.39
N THR A 269 4.18 1.62 -35.57
CA THR A 269 5.26 0.62 -35.81
C THR A 269 6.28 1.16 -36.81
N ASP A 270 6.22 2.46 -37.14
CA ASP A 270 7.16 3.09 -38.05
C ASP A 270 8.54 3.22 -37.38
N PRO A 271 9.62 2.67 -37.97
CA PRO A 271 10.94 2.70 -37.32
C PRO A 271 11.47 4.11 -37.02
N GLY A 272 11.10 5.11 -37.82
CA GLY A 272 11.52 6.50 -37.60
C GLY A 272 10.84 7.09 -36.36
N VAL A 273 9.51 6.93 -36.27
CA VAL A 273 8.73 7.39 -35.12
C VAL A 273 9.09 6.62 -33.85
N LEU A 274 9.27 5.30 -33.93
CA LEU A 274 9.68 4.47 -32.78
C LEU A 274 10.99 4.98 -32.15
N ARG A 275 12.01 5.27 -32.97
CA ARG A 275 13.29 5.81 -32.46
C ARG A 275 13.12 7.19 -31.82
N ALA A 276 12.26 8.04 -32.36
CA ALA A 276 12.00 9.36 -31.81
C ALA A 276 11.27 9.27 -30.45
N THR A 277 10.23 8.44 -30.36
CA THR A 277 9.48 8.21 -29.10
C THR A 277 10.35 7.53 -28.05
N GLU A 278 11.22 6.60 -28.44
CA GLU A 278 12.19 6.00 -27.53
C GLU A 278 13.18 7.04 -27.00
N ALA A 279 13.74 7.88 -27.86
CA ALA A 279 14.65 8.95 -27.45
C ALA A 279 13.98 9.94 -26.49
N GLU A 280 12.71 10.30 -26.72
CA GLU A 280 11.92 11.13 -25.81
C GLU A 280 11.75 10.46 -24.44
N PHE A 281 11.35 9.18 -24.41
CA PHE A 281 11.20 8.45 -23.15
C PHE A 281 12.52 8.37 -22.37
N GLN A 282 13.63 8.06 -23.05
CA GLN A 282 14.94 7.97 -22.41
C GLN A 282 15.42 9.33 -21.88
N ALA A 283 15.17 10.41 -22.62
CA ALA A 283 15.47 11.76 -22.15
C ALA A 283 14.67 12.11 -20.87
N TYR A 284 13.39 11.71 -20.82
CA TYR A 284 12.58 11.88 -19.62
C TYR A 284 13.10 11.02 -18.45
N LEU A 285 13.37 9.74 -18.69
CA LEU A 285 13.88 8.80 -17.68
C LEU A 285 15.22 9.26 -17.08
N ALA A 286 16.10 9.87 -17.87
CA ALA A 286 17.38 10.40 -17.41
C ALA A 286 17.23 11.52 -16.36
N LEU A 287 16.06 12.18 -16.30
CA LEU A 287 15.74 13.20 -15.31
C LEU A 287 15.04 12.62 -14.06
N CYS A 288 14.67 11.34 -14.10
CA CYS A 288 13.95 10.67 -13.01
C CYS A 288 14.89 10.05 -11.97
N ARG A 289 14.32 9.72 -10.82
CA ARG A 289 14.97 8.95 -9.75
C ARG A 289 14.22 7.64 -9.52
N PRO A 290 14.89 6.56 -9.09
CA PRO A 290 14.21 5.35 -8.66
C PRO A 290 13.17 5.67 -7.59
N MET A 291 11.99 5.07 -7.70
CA MET A 291 10.87 5.28 -6.79
C MET A 291 10.73 4.11 -5.82
N LEU A 292 10.78 2.88 -6.34
CA LEU A 292 10.47 1.67 -5.61
C LEU A 292 11.45 0.55 -5.98
N ASN A 293 11.91 -0.20 -4.98
CA ASN A 293 12.61 -1.46 -5.15
C ASN A 293 11.82 -2.60 -4.47
N THR A 294 11.73 -3.76 -5.12
CA THR A 294 11.10 -4.96 -4.55
C THR A 294 12.17 -5.97 -4.17
N TYR A 295 12.07 -6.52 -2.97
CA TYR A 295 12.98 -7.54 -2.47
C TYR A 295 12.20 -8.75 -1.95
N SER A 296 12.58 -9.95 -2.39
CA SER A 296 12.04 -11.23 -1.91
C SER A 296 13.15 -12.26 -1.65
N GLU A 297 14.39 -11.99 -2.07
CA GLU A 297 15.54 -12.86 -1.85
C GLU A 297 16.18 -12.58 -0.48
N PRO A 298 16.52 -13.60 0.34
CA PRO A 298 17.03 -13.42 1.70
C PRO A 298 18.22 -12.46 1.83
N GLN A 299 19.21 -12.55 0.94
CA GLN A 299 20.39 -11.67 0.99
C GLN A 299 20.04 -10.20 0.71
N LYS A 300 19.16 -9.94 -0.27
CA LYS A 300 18.72 -8.58 -0.61
C LYS A 300 17.81 -8.01 0.46
N LEU A 301 16.95 -8.84 1.05
CA LEU A 301 16.12 -8.49 2.20
C LEU A 301 16.99 -8.07 3.39
N PHE A 302 17.99 -8.89 3.73
CA PHE A 302 18.97 -8.56 4.78
C PHE A 302 19.64 -7.21 4.52
N GLN A 303 20.18 -6.99 3.32
CA GLN A 303 20.82 -5.71 2.95
C GLN A 303 19.84 -4.52 3.05
N CYS A 304 18.60 -4.70 2.60
CA CYS A 304 17.55 -3.69 2.68
C CYS A 304 17.27 -3.30 4.13
N PHE A 305 17.01 -4.28 4.99
CA PHE A 305 16.75 -4.04 6.41
C PHE A 305 17.97 -3.42 7.10
N MET A 306 19.19 -3.94 6.90
CA MET A 306 20.37 -3.38 7.54
C MET A 306 20.62 -1.92 7.14
N LYS A 307 20.43 -1.59 5.86
CA LYS A 307 20.52 -0.21 5.37
C LYS A 307 19.43 0.68 6.01
N PHE A 308 18.21 0.17 6.15
CA PHE A 308 17.12 0.88 6.81
C PHE A 308 17.39 1.10 8.31
N LEU A 309 17.91 0.08 9.00
CA LEU A 309 18.16 0.10 10.44
C LEU A 309 19.34 0.98 10.86
N SER A 310 20.21 1.37 9.92
CA SER A 310 21.31 2.30 10.18
C SER A 310 20.83 3.60 10.86
N PRO A 311 21.49 4.07 11.93
CA PRO A 311 21.07 5.26 12.67
C PRO A 311 21.50 6.51 11.91
N GLN A 312 20.52 7.22 11.35
CA GLN A 312 20.72 8.51 10.67
C GLN A 312 19.54 9.47 10.83
N SER A 313 18.41 9.03 11.39
CA SER A 313 17.21 9.86 11.53
C SER A 313 16.18 9.19 12.44
N PHE A 314 15.16 9.95 12.81
CA PHE A 314 13.94 9.45 13.43
C PHE A 314 13.29 8.34 12.59
N ARG A 315 12.71 7.37 13.29
CA ARG A 315 11.98 6.25 12.71
C ARG A 315 10.63 6.07 13.39
N ILE A 316 9.65 5.63 12.61
CA ILE A 316 8.35 5.21 13.12
C ILE A 316 7.91 3.95 12.37
N GLN A 317 7.37 2.98 13.08
CA GLN A 317 6.99 1.70 12.48
C GLN A 317 5.75 1.09 13.12
N LYS A 318 4.92 0.47 12.27
CA LYS A 318 3.82 -0.43 12.62
C LYS A 318 4.23 -1.86 12.27
N LEU A 319 4.28 -2.73 13.28
CA LEU A 319 4.74 -4.11 13.16
C LEU A 319 3.71 -5.11 13.68
N ILE A 320 3.73 -6.32 13.13
CA ILE A 320 2.87 -7.45 13.55
C ILE A 320 3.25 -8.05 14.92
N SER A 321 4.46 -7.78 15.39
CA SER A 321 5.01 -8.32 16.64
C SER A 321 6.14 -7.41 17.14
N LEU A 322 6.80 -7.80 18.23
CA LEU A 322 7.84 -7.03 18.88
C LEU A 322 9.03 -6.74 17.94
N SER A 323 9.51 -5.50 17.97
CA SER A 323 10.55 -4.96 17.09
C SER A 323 11.86 -5.73 17.15
N ALA A 324 12.45 -5.95 15.98
CA ALA A 324 13.78 -6.57 15.88
C ALA A 324 14.89 -5.69 16.50
N VAL A 325 14.68 -4.37 16.55
CA VAL A 325 15.63 -3.39 17.13
C VAL A 325 15.72 -3.52 18.65
N THR A 326 14.64 -3.94 19.31
CA THR A 326 14.59 -4.13 20.76
C THR A 326 14.81 -5.57 21.20
N ALA A 327 15.07 -6.48 20.25
CA ALA A 327 15.25 -7.89 20.55
C ALA A 327 16.51 -8.10 21.44
N PRO A 328 16.40 -8.85 22.54
CA PRO A 328 17.56 -9.27 23.33
C PRO A 328 18.56 -10.07 22.48
N PHE A 329 19.86 -9.88 22.71
CA PHE A 329 20.88 -10.58 21.92
C PHE A 329 20.85 -12.09 22.14
N GLU A 330 20.50 -12.52 23.35
CA GLU A 330 20.33 -13.93 23.71
C GLU A 330 19.18 -14.55 22.91
N LEU A 331 18.07 -13.83 22.76
CA LEU A 331 16.95 -14.26 21.93
C LEU A 331 17.38 -14.44 20.46
N VAL A 332 18.16 -13.49 19.94
CA VAL A 332 18.66 -13.55 18.57
C VAL A 332 19.65 -14.70 18.40
N ALA A 333 20.58 -14.90 19.36
CA ALA A 333 21.52 -16.00 19.35
C ALA A 333 20.81 -17.37 19.36
N ASP A 334 19.86 -17.56 20.28
CA ASP A 334 19.03 -18.78 20.36
C ASP A 334 18.27 -19.01 19.04
N SER A 335 17.83 -17.93 18.38
CA SER A 335 17.11 -18.02 17.10
C SER A 335 18.01 -18.48 15.95
N ILE A 336 19.30 -18.17 15.99
CA ILE A 336 20.30 -18.60 14.99
C ILE A 336 20.60 -20.09 15.16
N GLU A 337 20.80 -20.54 16.40
CA GLU A 337 21.12 -21.95 16.70
C GLU A 337 20.03 -22.91 16.23
N LYS A 338 18.77 -22.51 16.35
CA LYS A 338 17.58 -23.29 15.94
C LYS A 338 17.41 -23.42 14.43
N ARG A 339 18.15 -22.67 13.62
CA ARG A 339 18.05 -22.78 12.16
C ARG A 339 18.79 -24.00 11.67
N GLU A 340 18.33 -24.59 10.58
CA GLU A 340 19.05 -25.68 9.90
C GLU A 340 19.83 -25.14 8.70
N ASP A 341 19.28 -24.14 8.01
CA ASP A 341 19.86 -23.57 6.80
C ASP A 341 21.16 -22.78 7.08
N PRO A 342 22.29 -23.12 6.43
CA PRO A 342 23.58 -22.46 6.64
C PRO A 342 23.59 -20.97 6.25
N GLU A 343 22.84 -20.59 5.22
CA GLU A 343 22.78 -19.19 4.78
C GLU A 343 22.02 -18.34 5.80
N GLN A 344 20.87 -18.82 6.28
CA GLN A 344 20.10 -18.13 7.30
C GLN A 344 20.88 -18.02 8.62
N LYS A 345 21.66 -19.04 9.00
CA LYS A 345 22.58 -18.94 10.15
C LYS A 345 23.58 -17.81 9.97
N ARG A 346 24.29 -17.80 8.84
CA ARG A 346 25.28 -16.77 8.51
C ARG A 346 24.66 -15.37 8.54
N LEU A 347 23.50 -15.18 7.92
CA LEU A 347 22.84 -13.86 7.90
C LEU A 347 22.35 -13.45 9.30
N GLY A 348 21.89 -14.40 10.12
CA GLY A 348 21.56 -14.15 11.52
C GLY A 348 22.77 -13.76 12.37
N GLU A 349 23.92 -14.39 12.17
CA GLU A 349 25.18 -14.01 12.83
C GLU A 349 25.61 -12.59 12.45
N LEU A 350 25.54 -12.24 11.16
CA LEU A 350 25.81 -10.89 10.67
C LEU A 350 24.83 -9.89 11.30
N TYR A 351 23.53 -10.23 11.34
CA TYR A 351 22.51 -9.41 12.01
C TYR A 351 22.88 -9.15 13.48
N LEU A 352 23.24 -10.20 14.22
CA LEU A 352 23.60 -10.09 15.63
C LEU A 352 24.83 -9.21 15.85
N GLN A 353 25.86 -9.35 15.00
CA GLN A 353 27.06 -8.50 15.05
C GLN A 353 26.71 -7.02 14.82
N GLU A 354 25.90 -6.74 13.81
CA GLU A 354 25.48 -5.38 13.49
C GLU A 354 24.60 -4.78 14.60
N MET A 355 23.65 -5.53 15.15
CA MET A 355 22.81 -5.04 16.25
C MET A 355 23.64 -4.68 17.50
N LYS A 356 24.68 -5.45 17.81
CA LYS A 356 25.63 -5.12 18.89
C LYS A 356 26.37 -3.80 18.65
N GLN A 357 26.76 -3.54 17.40
CA GLN A 357 27.38 -2.25 17.03
C GLN A 357 26.39 -1.09 17.08
N LEU A 358 25.14 -1.33 16.69
CA LEU A 358 24.09 -0.30 16.70
C LEU A 358 23.67 0.06 18.13
N GLU A 359 23.67 -0.88 19.08
CA GLU A 359 23.33 -0.61 20.49
C GLU A 359 24.28 0.37 21.17
N GLN A 360 25.50 0.49 20.67
CA GLN A 360 26.48 1.46 21.16
C GLN A 360 26.20 2.89 20.67
N LYS A 361 25.27 3.09 19.73
CA LYS A 361 24.99 4.39 19.12
C LYS A 361 23.78 5.05 19.79
N GLN A 362 23.97 6.28 20.27
CA GLN A 362 22.98 7.03 21.04
C GLN A 362 21.63 7.22 20.32
N ASP A 363 21.65 7.33 18.99
CA ASP A 363 20.46 7.60 18.17
C ASP A 363 19.65 6.35 17.80
N GLN A 364 20.09 5.14 18.14
CA GLN A 364 19.42 3.89 17.73
C GLN A 364 17.94 3.89 18.13
N TYR A 365 17.63 4.42 19.32
CA TYR A 365 16.31 4.41 19.91
C TYR A 365 15.51 5.70 19.70
N ASN A 366 15.90 6.55 18.75
CA ASN A 366 15.05 7.65 18.27
C ASN A 366 13.93 7.09 17.38
N LEU A 367 12.93 6.47 18.02
CA LEU A 367 12.04 5.50 17.40
C LEU A 367 10.67 5.47 18.09
N ILE A 368 9.59 5.44 17.29
CA ILE A 368 8.24 5.07 17.74
C ILE A 368 7.91 3.67 17.20
N ASP A 369 7.79 2.71 18.11
CA ASP A 369 7.41 1.33 17.83
C ASP A 369 5.94 1.11 18.16
N MET A 370 5.13 0.93 17.12
CA MET A 370 3.75 0.51 17.23
C MET A 370 3.66 -0.98 16.93
N VAL A 371 3.29 -1.77 17.92
CA VAL A 371 3.29 -3.22 17.81
C VAL A 371 2.00 -3.80 18.36
N HIS A 372 1.50 -4.87 17.74
CA HIS A 372 0.47 -5.68 18.37
C HIS A 372 1.03 -6.36 19.61
N LEU A 373 0.53 -5.95 20.77
CA LEU A 373 0.95 -6.54 22.04
C LEU A 373 0.14 -7.81 22.27
N ALA A 374 0.74 -8.96 21.96
CA ALA A 374 0.10 -10.25 22.12
C ALA A 374 -0.32 -10.54 23.57
N SER A 375 -1.44 -11.22 23.73
CA SER A 375 -1.89 -11.73 25.03
C SER A 375 -1.03 -12.90 25.51
N ALA A 376 -1.06 -13.19 26.81
CA ALA A 376 -0.35 -14.35 27.34
C ALA A 376 -0.86 -15.67 26.73
N GLU A 377 -2.15 -15.75 26.41
CA GLU A 377 -2.74 -16.89 25.70
C GLU A 377 -2.13 -17.09 24.31
N GLN A 378 -2.08 -16.04 23.49
CA GLN A 378 -1.46 -16.09 22.15
C GLN A 378 0.01 -16.52 22.21
N VAL A 379 0.75 -16.04 23.21
CA VAL A 379 2.15 -16.43 23.42
C VAL A 379 2.25 -17.90 23.86
N ARG A 380 1.38 -18.37 24.75
CA ARG A 380 1.36 -19.76 25.24
C ARG A 380 0.97 -20.75 24.13
N THR A 381 0.10 -20.36 23.20
CA THR A 381 -0.28 -21.18 22.04
C THR A 381 0.75 -21.15 20.93
N GLY A 382 1.79 -20.31 21.04
CA GLY A 382 2.91 -20.28 20.10
C GLY A 382 2.57 -19.64 18.76
N THR A 383 1.59 -18.73 18.70
CA THR A 383 1.16 -18.09 17.45
C THR A 383 1.89 -16.77 17.17
N VAL A 384 2.65 -16.25 18.13
CA VAL A 384 3.30 -14.92 18.04
C VAL A 384 4.69 -15.04 17.41
N PRO A 385 4.92 -14.52 16.19
CA PRO A 385 6.19 -14.68 15.50
C PRO A 385 7.26 -13.72 16.04
N ILE A 386 8.52 -14.14 15.96
CA ILE A 386 9.69 -13.30 16.24
C ILE A 386 10.04 -12.55 14.95
N THR A 387 9.75 -11.24 14.89
CA THR A 387 9.92 -10.41 13.66
C THR A 387 11.32 -10.50 13.06
N ALA A 388 12.37 -10.59 13.88
CA ALA A 388 13.75 -10.75 13.43
C ALA A 388 14.00 -12.04 12.62
N THR A 389 13.06 -12.98 12.61
CA THR A 389 13.17 -14.29 11.93
C THR A 389 12.23 -14.44 10.74
N CYS A 390 11.26 -13.53 10.57
CA CYS A 390 10.16 -13.64 9.61
C CYS A 390 10.56 -13.48 8.14
N TRP A 391 11.71 -12.87 7.84
CA TRP A 391 12.17 -12.60 6.47
C TRP A 391 12.80 -13.83 5.77
N SER A 392 12.52 -15.04 6.28
CA SER A 392 13.10 -16.31 5.84
C SER A 392 12.12 -17.47 6.06
N VAL A 393 12.30 -18.58 5.33
CA VAL A 393 11.51 -19.81 5.53
C VAL A 393 11.73 -20.32 6.96
N GLY A 394 10.64 -20.63 7.66
CA GLY A 394 10.68 -21.13 9.04
C GLY A 394 10.73 -20.02 10.08
N ALA A 395 9.74 -19.14 10.10
CA ALA A 395 9.59 -18.13 11.16
C ALA A 395 9.57 -18.82 12.54
N LEU A 396 10.33 -18.27 13.48
CA LEU A 396 10.36 -18.76 14.85
C LEU A 396 9.32 -18.00 15.68
N TYR A 397 8.79 -18.69 16.68
CA TYR A 397 7.71 -18.18 17.52
C TYR A 397 8.18 -17.99 18.95
N TYR A 398 7.56 -17.03 19.62
CA TYR A 398 7.82 -16.77 21.02
C TYR A 398 7.28 -17.89 21.91
N THR A 399 8.02 -18.13 22.98
CA THR A 399 7.57 -18.84 24.17
C THR A 399 7.31 -17.82 25.28
N PRO A 400 6.57 -18.16 26.35
CA PRO A 400 6.34 -17.25 27.47
C PRO A 400 7.64 -16.65 28.03
N LYS A 401 8.66 -17.50 28.23
CA LYS A 401 9.99 -17.09 28.69
C LYS A 401 10.67 -16.09 27.75
N THR A 402 10.68 -16.36 26.45
CA THR A 402 11.39 -15.52 25.47
C THR A 402 10.65 -14.21 25.20
N TYR A 403 9.32 -14.22 25.24
CA TYR A 403 8.52 -13.01 25.13
C TYR A 403 8.70 -12.10 26.35
N ALA A 404 8.62 -12.67 27.56
CA ALA A 404 8.88 -11.93 28.81
C ALA A 404 10.28 -11.30 28.82
N LEU A 405 11.31 -12.01 28.34
CA LEU A 405 12.67 -11.47 28.20
C LEU A 405 12.70 -10.24 27.28
N HIS A 406 12.00 -10.30 26.14
CA HIS A 406 11.92 -9.17 25.22
C HIS A 406 11.16 -7.98 25.83
N LEU A 407 10.03 -8.23 26.50
CA LEU A 407 9.28 -7.17 27.20
C LEU A 407 10.12 -6.51 28.30
N LYS A 408 10.94 -7.28 29.04
CA LYS A 408 11.88 -6.73 30.04
C LYS A 408 12.91 -5.79 29.40
N LYS A 409 13.47 -6.16 28.24
CA LYS A 409 14.39 -5.30 27.47
C LYS A 409 13.69 -4.03 26.98
N ILE A 410 12.48 -4.13 26.45
CA ILE A 410 11.66 -2.97 26.04
C ILE A 410 11.39 -2.04 27.23
N LEU A 411 11.03 -2.58 28.39
CA LEU A 411 10.80 -1.81 29.61
C LEU A 411 12.07 -1.09 30.08
N HIS A 412 13.22 -1.76 29.99
CA HIS A 412 14.52 -1.15 30.26
C HIS A 412 14.78 0.05 29.33
N ILE A 413 14.62 -0.12 28.01
CA ILE A 413 14.80 0.95 27.02
C ILE A 413 13.84 2.11 27.28
N LEU A 414 12.56 1.84 27.60
CA LEU A 414 11.58 2.88 27.97
C LEU A 414 11.95 3.65 29.25
N ASN A 415 12.78 3.10 30.11
CA ASN A 415 13.27 3.77 31.33
C ASN A 415 14.56 4.55 31.08
N THR A 416 15.43 4.08 30.19
CA THR A 416 16.75 4.68 29.97
C THR A 416 16.81 5.63 28.77
N HIS A 417 15.87 5.54 27.83
CA HIS A 417 15.84 6.33 26.61
C HIS A 417 14.52 7.08 26.45
N GLU A 418 14.57 8.41 26.56
CA GLU A 418 13.37 9.27 26.46
C GLU A 418 12.79 9.31 25.04
N ASN A 419 13.65 9.23 24.02
CA ASN A 419 13.28 9.28 22.60
C ASN A 419 12.70 7.96 22.07
N TYR A 420 12.75 6.88 22.87
CA TYR A 420 12.10 5.63 22.53
C TYR A 420 10.64 5.66 22.99
N HIS A 421 9.73 5.32 22.09
CA HIS A 421 8.32 5.22 22.38
C HIS A 421 7.77 3.87 21.94
N PHE A 422 7.00 3.25 22.81
CA PHE A 422 6.31 1.97 22.54
C PHE A 422 4.81 2.22 22.58
N VAL A 423 4.10 1.77 21.55
CA VAL A 423 2.67 1.98 21.37
C VAL A 423 2.01 0.60 21.18
N PRO A 424 1.36 0.05 22.21
CA PRO A 424 0.66 -1.22 22.07
C PRO A 424 -0.61 -1.00 21.23
N LEU A 425 -0.70 -1.70 20.11
CA LEU A 425 -1.91 -1.78 19.30
C LEU A 425 -2.82 -2.89 19.84
N GLU A 426 -4.13 -2.69 19.67
CA GLU A 426 -5.17 -3.63 20.07
C GLU A 426 -5.84 -4.20 18.81
N GLY A 427 -6.12 -5.50 18.79
CA GLY A 427 -6.71 -6.21 17.65
C GLY A 427 -5.93 -7.47 17.27
N ASP A 428 -6.45 -8.21 16.29
CA ASP A 428 -5.79 -9.40 15.77
C ASP A 428 -4.73 -9.03 14.73
N ALA A 429 -3.51 -9.56 14.90
CA ALA A 429 -2.37 -9.32 14.02
C ALA A 429 -2.33 -10.24 12.79
N GLU A 430 -3.24 -11.22 12.69
CA GLU A 430 -3.11 -12.39 11.79
C GLU A 430 -3.05 -12.04 10.29
N GLN A 431 -3.46 -10.85 9.89
CA GLN A 431 -3.41 -10.40 8.49
C GLN A 431 -2.71 -9.06 8.28
N GLU A 432 -2.06 -8.50 9.31
CA GLU A 432 -1.48 -7.19 9.17
C GLU A 432 -0.13 -7.21 8.43
N SER A 433 0.02 -6.23 7.54
CA SER A 433 1.28 -5.89 6.90
C SER A 433 2.09 -4.97 7.80
N SER A 434 3.42 -4.95 7.63
CA SER A 434 4.26 -4.02 8.40
C SER A 434 4.63 -2.80 7.57
N LEU A 435 4.58 -1.62 8.19
CA LEU A 435 4.93 -0.35 7.57
C LEU A 435 5.98 0.34 8.44
N MET A 436 7.17 0.54 7.87
CA MET A 436 8.29 1.16 8.57
C MET A 436 8.70 2.42 7.80
N VAL A 437 8.86 3.54 8.48
CA VAL A 437 9.27 4.80 7.85
C VAL A 437 10.50 5.36 8.54
N LYS A 438 11.51 5.69 7.73
CA LYS A 438 12.69 6.44 8.15
C LYS A 438 12.59 7.84 7.56
N GLU A 439 12.47 8.83 8.44
CA GLU A 439 12.14 10.21 8.07
C GLU A 439 13.08 10.76 6.99
N ASN A 440 12.50 11.40 5.95
CA ASN A 440 13.19 11.99 4.80
C ASN A 440 14.09 11.03 3.99
N HIS A 441 13.96 9.71 4.19
CA HIS A 441 14.78 8.72 3.49
C HIS A 441 13.96 7.73 2.69
N ARG A 442 13.18 6.87 3.36
CA ARG A 442 12.45 5.77 2.72
C ARG A 442 11.36 5.19 3.62
N ALA A 443 10.39 4.53 3.00
CA ALA A 443 9.41 3.68 3.65
C ALA A 443 9.63 2.23 3.20
N LEU A 444 9.47 1.29 4.13
CA LEU A 444 9.39 -0.14 3.84
C LEU A 444 7.96 -0.59 4.07
N LEU A 445 7.35 -1.14 3.02
CA LEU A 445 6.07 -1.82 3.08
C LEU A 445 6.33 -3.33 2.98
N VAL A 446 5.97 -4.07 4.02
CA VAL A 446 6.31 -5.48 4.18
C VAL A 446 5.04 -6.33 4.05
N HIS A 447 5.02 -7.19 3.04
CA HIS A 447 4.01 -8.22 2.85
C HIS A 447 4.50 -9.51 3.53
N ASN A 448 3.82 -9.88 4.63
CA ASN A 448 4.23 -10.99 5.50
C ASN A 448 3.75 -12.37 5.00
N SER A 449 2.85 -12.43 4.02
CA SER A 449 2.38 -13.68 3.43
C SER A 449 3.36 -14.22 2.39
N GLU A 450 3.26 -15.50 2.06
CA GLU A 450 4.12 -16.08 1.02
C GLU A 450 3.70 -15.60 -0.39
N PRO A 451 4.66 -15.15 -1.23
CA PRO A 451 6.08 -14.97 -0.93
C PRO A 451 6.36 -13.68 -0.12
N PHE A 452 7.18 -13.80 0.95
CA PHE A 452 7.58 -12.64 1.76
C PHE A 452 8.24 -11.58 0.89
N THR A 453 7.67 -10.39 0.87
CA THR A 453 8.08 -9.34 -0.06
C THR A 453 8.17 -7.98 0.63
N VAL A 454 9.25 -7.25 0.37
CA VAL A 454 9.47 -5.89 0.88
C VAL A 454 9.53 -4.90 -0.28
N PHE A 455 8.69 -3.88 -0.21
CA PHE A 455 8.76 -2.70 -1.08
C PHE A 455 9.50 -1.58 -0.37
N GLU A 456 10.68 -1.22 -0.87
CA GLU A 456 11.41 -0.03 -0.43
C GLU A 456 11.02 1.16 -1.31
N ILE A 457 10.30 2.11 -0.74
CA ILE A 457 9.78 3.30 -1.41
C ILE A 457 10.62 4.50 -1.01
N SER A 458 11.12 5.23 -1.99
CA SER A 458 12.02 6.40 -1.83
C SER A 458 11.45 7.70 -2.38
N GLN A 459 10.22 7.66 -2.91
CA GLN A 459 9.48 8.83 -3.38
C GLN A 459 9.08 9.70 -2.16
N PRO A 460 9.54 10.95 -2.05
CA PRO A 460 9.44 11.74 -0.81
C PRO A 460 8.00 11.98 -0.31
N GLU A 461 7.07 12.28 -1.21
CA GLU A 461 5.68 12.56 -0.87
C GLU A 461 4.95 11.31 -0.37
N ILE A 462 5.22 10.13 -0.94
CA ILE A 462 4.70 8.86 -0.42
C ILE A 462 5.30 8.55 0.96
N VAL A 463 6.61 8.76 1.13
CA VAL A 463 7.29 8.57 2.42
C VAL A 463 6.68 9.50 3.49
N GLY A 464 6.44 10.77 3.14
CA GLY A 464 5.76 11.73 4.00
C GLY A 464 4.33 11.30 4.34
N LEU A 465 3.56 10.85 3.35
CA LEU A 465 2.19 10.38 3.56
C LEU A 465 2.12 9.21 4.56
N TYR A 466 3.00 8.21 4.42
CA TYR A 466 3.09 7.10 5.35
C TYR A 466 3.56 7.52 6.75
N ARG A 467 4.49 8.47 6.84
CA ARG A 467 4.93 9.04 8.13
C ARG A 467 3.77 9.69 8.86
N GLU A 468 3.01 10.56 8.19
CA GLU A 468 1.89 11.28 8.79
C GLU A 468 0.75 10.35 9.20
N TYR A 469 0.48 9.29 8.42
CA TYR A 469 -0.44 8.22 8.82
C TYR A 469 0.00 7.58 10.14
N LEU A 470 1.25 7.12 10.22
CA LEU A 470 1.76 6.45 11.43
C LEU A 470 1.78 7.39 12.65
N LEU A 471 2.15 8.66 12.47
CA LEU A 471 2.13 9.64 13.55
C LEU A 471 0.71 9.86 14.09
N ARG A 472 -0.28 10.05 13.21
CA ARG A 472 -1.69 10.16 13.60
C ARG A 472 -2.19 8.92 14.33
N LEU A 473 -1.80 7.73 13.86
CA LEU A 473 -2.17 6.47 14.50
C LEU A 473 -1.54 6.34 15.89
N ALA A 474 -0.26 6.69 16.05
CA ALA A 474 0.42 6.71 17.33
C ALA A 474 -0.23 7.72 18.31
N GLU A 475 -0.53 8.93 17.84
CA GLU A 475 -1.20 9.98 18.64
C GLU A 475 -2.60 9.57 19.11
N LYS A 476 -3.36 8.89 18.24
CA LYS A 476 -4.70 8.38 18.56
C LYS A 476 -4.69 7.39 19.74
N VAL A 477 -3.67 6.52 19.80
CA VAL A 477 -3.49 5.58 20.92
C VAL A 477 -2.90 6.29 22.15
N GLY A 478 -1.97 7.21 21.93
CA GLY A 478 -1.25 7.95 22.95
C GLY A 478 -0.08 7.16 23.54
N TYR A 479 1.09 7.80 23.61
CA TYR A 479 2.35 7.13 23.98
C TYR A 479 3.31 7.99 24.84
N LYS A 480 2.93 9.23 25.14
CA LYS A 480 3.67 10.17 25.99
C LYS A 480 2.96 10.42 27.31
N GLY A 481 3.66 11.01 28.29
CA GLY A 481 3.09 11.40 29.58
C GLY A 481 2.39 10.25 30.31
N ILE A 482 1.13 10.46 30.69
CA ILE A 482 0.31 9.46 31.41
C ILE A 482 0.21 8.14 30.64
N HIS A 483 0.11 8.19 29.30
CA HIS A 483 0.05 6.98 28.49
C HIS A 483 1.33 6.15 28.61
N ARG A 484 2.51 6.79 28.61
CA ARG A 484 3.80 6.11 28.80
C ARG A 484 3.83 5.34 30.13
N THR A 485 3.32 5.95 31.21
CA THR A 485 3.25 5.29 32.53
C THR A 485 2.29 4.09 32.52
N LYS A 486 1.11 4.23 31.89
CA LYS A 486 0.15 3.14 31.73
C LYS A 486 0.72 1.98 30.92
N ILE A 487 1.40 2.29 29.81
CA ILE A 487 2.09 1.30 28.97
C ILE A 487 3.12 0.53 29.80
N LYS A 488 3.95 1.22 30.58
CA LYS A 488 4.91 0.56 31.49
C LYS A 488 4.23 -0.36 32.51
N SER A 489 3.07 0.01 33.04
CA SER A 489 2.30 -0.86 33.95
C SER A 489 1.81 -2.12 33.24
N ARG A 490 1.14 -1.94 32.08
CA ARG A 490 0.62 -3.03 31.25
C ARG A 490 1.71 -4.03 30.85
N LEU A 491 2.91 -3.55 30.51
CA LEU A 491 4.04 -4.43 30.22
C LEU A 491 4.49 -5.24 31.44
N ARG A 492 4.51 -4.65 32.65
CA ARG A 492 4.88 -5.38 33.88
C ARG A 492 3.84 -6.44 34.25
N GLU A 493 2.57 -6.10 34.13
CA GLU A 493 1.46 -7.04 34.37
C GLU A 493 1.54 -8.24 33.43
N LEU A 494 1.75 -8.00 32.14
CA LEU A 494 1.91 -9.07 31.15
C LEU A 494 3.18 -9.92 31.38
N ILE A 495 4.30 -9.30 31.79
CA ILE A 495 5.51 -10.05 32.18
C ILE A 495 5.21 -10.99 33.34
N GLN A 496 4.53 -10.50 34.38
CA GLN A 496 4.16 -11.32 35.53
C GLN A 496 3.27 -12.49 35.12
N GLU A 497 2.23 -12.23 34.32
CA GLU A 497 1.32 -13.27 33.83
C GLU A 497 2.05 -14.34 33.02
N LEU A 498 3.07 -13.99 32.23
CA LEU A 498 3.84 -14.95 31.43
C LEU A 498 4.85 -15.78 32.23
N GLU A 499 5.21 -15.31 33.42
CA GLU A 499 6.15 -15.98 34.33
C GLU A 499 5.44 -16.87 35.37
N GLU A 500 4.12 -16.72 35.49
CA GLU A 500 3.20 -17.66 36.14
C GLU A 500 2.86 -18.85 35.21
#